data_AF-A0A1G0XGL5-F1
#
_entry.id   AF-A0A1G0XGL5-F1
#
_cell.length_a   1.000
_cell.length_b   1.000
_cell.length_c   1.000
_cell.angle_alpha   90.00
_cell.angle_beta   90.00
_cell.angle_gamma   90.00
#
_symmetry.space_group_name_H-M   'P 1'
#
loop_
_entity.id
_entity.type
_entity.pdbx_description
1 polymer ?
#
loop_
_entity_poly.entity_id
_entity_poly.type
_entity_poly.pdbx_seq_one_letter_code
_entity_poly.pdbx_strand_id
1 'polypeptide(L)'
;MAYKNLKDKGYKVFPVNPNADSVDSYKCYPNLSSISGAFDGVLLVVPPKQSEAVVREAHQLGVKSIWFQQGSSSEEAINFCEENNISVVSGECIMMFTEPVESFHKFHRWIWKLFGKLPK
;
A
#
# COMPACT_ATOMS: atom_id res chain seq x y z
N MET A 1 -12.34 1.65 5.86
CA MET A 1 -11.53 2.00 4.67
C MET A 1 -10.06 2.01 5.06
N ALA A 2 -9.14 1.60 4.18
CA ALA A 2 -7.71 1.44 4.49
C ALA A 2 -7.07 2.72 5.06
N TYR A 3 -7.39 3.88 4.47
CA TYR A 3 -6.93 5.20 4.94
C TYR A 3 -7.23 5.43 6.43
N LYS A 4 -8.52 5.38 6.81
CA LYS A 4 -8.95 5.57 8.21
C LYS A 4 -8.31 4.55 9.14
N ASN A 5 -8.24 3.27 8.74
CA ASN A 5 -7.65 2.23 9.58
C ASN A 5 -6.17 2.48 9.88
N LEU A 6 -5.39 2.83 8.86
CA LEU A 6 -3.97 3.16 9.04
C LEU A 6 -3.80 4.43 9.87
N LYS A 7 -4.63 5.45 9.64
CA LYS A 7 -4.59 6.67 10.42
C LYS A 7 -4.94 6.45 11.90
N ASP A 8 -5.97 5.67 12.19
CA ASP A 8 -6.38 5.31 13.56
C ASP A 8 -5.28 4.51 14.29
N LYS A 9 -4.41 3.82 13.53
CA LYS A 9 -3.21 3.10 14.03
C LYS A 9 -1.96 3.98 14.17
N GLY A 10 -2.08 5.30 13.96
CA GLY A 10 -0.99 6.26 14.16
C GLY A 10 -0.07 6.45 12.96
N TYR A 11 -0.37 5.86 11.79
CA TYR A 11 0.39 6.13 10.57
C TYR A 11 0.09 7.54 10.04
N LYS A 12 1.12 8.22 9.54
CA LYS A 12 0.96 9.45 8.74
C LYS A 12 0.60 9.05 7.31
N VAL A 13 -0.68 9.13 6.97
CA VAL A 13 -1.19 8.68 5.66
C VAL A 13 -1.56 9.86 4.77
N PHE A 14 -1.09 9.84 3.53
CA PHE A 14 -1.45 10.80 2.48
C PHE A 14 -2.35 10.10 1.46
N PRO A 15 -3.64 10.44 1.35
CA PRO A 15 -4.51 9.80 0.36
C PRO A 15 -4.18 10.37 -1.02
N VAL A 16 -4.08 9.48 -2.01
CA VAL A 16 -3.78 9.83 -3.40
C VAL A 16 -4.83 9.22 -4.32
N ASN A 17 -5.54 10.07 -5.06
CA ASN A 17 -6.56 9.68 -6.02
C ASN A 17 -6.79 10.83 -7.01
N PRO A 18 -6.43 10.67 -8.30
CA PRO A 18 -6.62 11.72 -9.31
C PRO A 18 -8.09 12.06 -9.57
N ASN A 19 -9.04 11.23 -9.12
CA ASN A 19 -10.48 11.41 -9.35
C ASN A 19 -11.24 11.94 -8.12
N ALA A 20 -10.54 12.32 -7.05
CA ALA A 20 -11.17 12.80 -5.83
C ALA A 20 -10.32 13.89 -5.17
N ASP A 21 -10.96 15.02 -4.83
CA ASP A 21 -10.31 16.09 -4.06
C ASP A 21 -10.21 15.78 -2.57
N SER A 22 -11.05 14.85 -2.08
CA SER A 22 -11.05 14.45 -0.67
C SER A 22 -11.44 12.98 -0.46
N VAL A 23 -10.97 12.43 0.67
CA VAL A 23 -11.24 11.08 1.16
C VAL A 23 -11.53 11.18 2.66
N ASP A 24 -12.72 10.77 3.10
CA ASP A 24 -13.17 10.91 4.50
C ASP A 24 -13.04 12.35 5.05
N SER A 25 -13.33 13.37 4.23
CA SER A 25 -13.14 14.81 4.54
C SER A 25 -11.68 15.26 4.66
N TYR A 26 -10.71 14.42 4.31
CA TYR A 26 -9.30 14.79 4.25
C TYR A 26 -8.87 15.10 2.82
N LYS A 27 -8.01 16.11 2.67
CA LYS A 27 -7.42 16.48 1.37
C LYS A 27 -6.76 15.27 0.72
N CYS A 28 -7.10 15.03 -0.53
CA CYS A 28 -6.51 14.03 -1.39
C CYS A 28 -5.54 14.68 -2.38
N TYR A 29 -4.46 13.98 -2.72
CA TYR A 29 -3.49 14.43 -3.70
C TYR A 29 -3.78 13.76 -5.06
N PRO A 30 -3.55 14.44 -6.19
CA PRO A 30 -3.82 13.86 -7.50
C PRO A 30 -2.78 12.80 -7.92
N ASN A 31 -1.56 12.88 -7.38
CA ASN A 31 -0.45 11.95 -7.65
C ASN A 31 0.57 11.99 -6.49
N LEU A 32 1.56 11.09 -6.50
CA LEU A 32 2.57 11.00 -5.44
C LEU A 32 3.47 12.25 -5.42
N SER A 33 3.81 12.77 -6.60
CA SER A 33 4.70 13.93 -6.76
C SER A 33 4.13 15.23 -6.19
N SER A 34 2.81 15.29 -5.96
CA SER A 34 2.13 16.43 -5.34
C SER A 34 2.28 16.46 -3.82
N ILE A 35 2.79 15.39 -3.21
CA ILE A 35 3.03 15.32 -1.76
C ILE A 35 4.36 16.00 -1.45
N SER A 36 4.33 16.97 -0.52
CA SER A 36 5.56 17.60 -0.04
C SER A 36 6.23 16.75 1.04
N GLY A 37 7.52 16.48 0.87
CA GLY A 37 8.34 15.74 1.83
C GLY A 37 8.48 14.25 1.48
N ALA A 38 9.29 13.55 2.27
CA ALA A 38 9.54 12.13 2.11
C ALA A 38 8.44 11.28 2.77
N PHE A 39 8.23 10.08 2.23
CA PHE A 39 7.35 9.06 2.78
C PHE A 39 7.99 7.68 2.60
N ASP A 40 7.71 6.79 3.56
CA ASP A 40 8.48 5.54 3.70
C ASP A 40 8.02 4.44 2.73
N GLY A 41 6.78 4.50 2.25
CA GLY A 41 6.22 3.48 1.38
C GLY A 41 4.91 3.89 0.71
N VAL A 42 4.48 3.10 -0.27
CA VAL A 42 3.21 3.31 -0.99
C VAL A 42 2.34 2.06 -0.89
N LEU A 43 1.08 2.26 -0.49
CA LEU A 43 0.02 1.26 -0.54
C LEU A 43 -0.82 1.48 -1.80
N LEU A 44 -0.77 0.56 -2.75
CA LEU A 44 -1.56 0.62 -3.97
C LEU A 44 -2.91 -0.08 -3.77
N VAL A 45 -3.98 0.67 -4.06
CA VAL A 45 -5.36 0.18 -4.13
C VAL A 45 -5.96 0.61 -5.47
N VAL A 46 -5.22 0.33 -6.55
CA VAL A 46 -5.56 0.67 -7.94
C VAL A 46 -5.69 -0.59 -8.78
N PRO A 47 -6.36 -0.54 -9.95
CA PRO A 47 -6.36 -1.67 -10.88
C PRO A 47 -4.94 -2.03 -11.34
N PRO A 48 -4.62 -3.32 -11.59
CA PRO A 48 -3.29 -3.78 -12.01
C PRO A 48 -2.64 -2.97 -13.14
N LYS A 49 -3.44 -2.59 -14.15
CA LYS A 49 -2.98 -1.80 -15.30
C LYS A 49 -2.41 -0.41 -14.95
N GLN A 50 -2.65 0.10 -13.73
CA GLN A 50 -2.13 1.39 -13.27
C GLN A 50 -0.91 1.25 -12.37
N SER A 51 -0.62 0.04 -11.90
CA SER A 51 0.34 -0.20 -10.83
C SER A 51 1.77 0.10 -11.23
N GLU A 52 2.19 -0.28 -12.43
CA GLU A 52 3.54 -0.02 -12.90
C GLU A 52 3.85 1.49 -12.93
N ALA A 53 2.93 2.30 -13.44
CA ALA A 53 3.10 3.75 -13.50
C ALA A 53 3.26 4.37 -12.10
N VAL A 54 2.46 3.92 -11.13
CA VAL A 54 2.53 4.38 -9.74
C VAL A 54 3.83 3.96 -9.07
N VAL A 55 4.30 2.73 -9.31
CA VAL A 55 5.58 2.24 -8.77
C VAL A 55 6.75 3.03 -9.34
N ARG A 56 6.74 3.32 -10.65
CA ARG A 56 7.79 4.14 -11.28
C ARG A 56 7.83 5.53 -10.69
N GLU A 57 6.68 6.17 -10.48
CA GLU A 57 6.60 7.46 -9.81
C GLU A 57 7.15 7.38 -8.37
N ALA A 58 6.75 6.37 -7.60
CA ALA A 58 7.24 6.16 -6.25
C ALA A 58 8.77 5.99 -6.22
N HIS A 59 9.33 5.23 -7.15
CA HIS A 59 10.77 5.03 -7.28
C HIS A 59 11.52 6.33 -7.59
N GLN A 60 10.99 7.16 -8.49
CA GLN A 60 11.55 8.49 -8.80
C GLN A 60 11.59 9.41 -7.58
N LEU A 61 10.63 9.25 -6.67
CA LEU A 61 10.56 9.97 -5.40
C LEU A 61 11.43 9.33 -4.29
N GLY A 62 12.20 8.29 -4.61
CA GLY A 62 13.13 7.62 -3.70
C GLY A 62 12.48 6.58 -2.78
N VAL A 63 11.22 6.21 -3.02
CA VAL A 63 10.52 5.20 -2.23
C VAL A 63 11.07 3.82 -2.54
N LYS A 64 11.29 3.01 -1.49
CA LYS A 64 11.83 1.65 -1.58
C LYS A 64 10.93 0.57 -1.01
N SER A 65 9.69 0.91 -0.63
CA SER A 65 8.73 -0.04 -0.08
C SER A 65 7.37 0.12 -0.74
N ILE A 66 6.89 -0.94 -1.37
CA ILE A 66 5.63 -0.98 -2.11
C ILE A 66 4.75 -2.10 -1.54
N TRP A 67 3.49 -1.76 -1.25
CA TRP A 67 2.45 -2.73 -0.89
C TRP A 67 1.37 -2.73 -1.96
N PHE A 68 1.21 -3.86 -2.65
CA PHE A 68 0.05 -4.10 -3.50
C PHE A 68 -1.05 -4.73 -2.67
N GLN A 69 -2.12 -3.97 -2.42
CA GLN A 69 -3.32 -4.56 -1.84
C GLN A 69 -3.81 -5.69 -2.76
N GLN A 70 -4.35 -6.76 -2.18
CA GLN A 70 -4.87 -7.91 -2.94
C GLN A 70 -5.60 -7.50 -4.24
N GLY A 71 -5.13 -8.04 -5.37
CA GLY A 71 -5.67 -7.76 -6.70
C GLY A 71 -5.17 -6.47 -7.38
N SER A 72 -4.22 -5.74 -6.79
CA SER A 72 -3.66 -4.52 -7.40
C SER A 72 -2.32 -4.72 -8.12
N SER A 73 -1.59 -5.81 -7.93
CA SER A 73 -0.30 -6.02 -8.61
C SER A 73 -0.47 -6.37 -10.11
N SER A 74 0.48 -5.94 -10.95
CA SER A 74 0.71 -6.49 -12.29
C SER A 74 2.09 -7.13 -12.37
N GLU A 75 2.33 -7.99 -13.36
CA GLU A 75 3.63 -8.63 -13.57
C GLU A 75 4.73 -7.58 -13.82
N GLU A 76 4.43 -6.58 -14.65
CA GLU A 76 5.34 -5.49 -14.98
C GLU A 76 5.72 -4.66 -13.74
N ALA A 77 4.75 -4.40 -12.86
CA ALA A 77 4.99 -3.65 -11.63
C ALA A 77 5.86 -4.43 -10.62
N ILE A 78 5.67 -5.74 -10.54
CA ILE A 78 6.47 -6.63 -9.68
C ILE A 78 7.91 -6.72 -10.23
N ASN A 79 8.06 -7.00 -11.52
CA ASN A 79 9.38 -7.09 -12.17
C ASN A 79 10.16 -5.78 -12.01
N PHE A 80 9.50 -4.64 -12.20
CA PHE A 80 10.13 -3.34 -11.98
C PHE A 80 10.59 -3.15 -10.53
N CYS A 81 9.82 -3.61 -9.53
CA CYS A 81 10.25 -3.56 -8.14
C CYS A 81 11.52 -4.39 -7.90
N GLU A 82 11.56 -5.61 -8.42
CA GLU A 82 12.69 -6.54 -8.27
C GLU A 82 13.96 -5.99 -8.92
N GLU A 83 13.87 -5.53 -10.17
CA GLU A 83 14.99 -4.95 -10.93
C GLU A 83 15.60 -3.71 -10.24
N ASN A 84 14.78 -2.97 -9.49
CA ASN A 84 15.19 -1.72 -8.84
C ASN A 84 15.42 -1.87 -7.33
N ASN A 85 15.49 -3.10 -6.81
CA ASN A 85 15.70 -3.39 -5.38
C ASN A 85 14.68 -2.70 -4.47
N ILE A 86 13.42 -2.66 -4.89
CA ILE A 86 12.29 -2.15 -4.12
C ILE A 86 11.67 -3.31 -3.34
N SER A 87 11.54 -3.15 -2.03
CA SER A 87 10.85 -4.13 -1.18
C SER A 87 9.37 -4.16 -1.52
N VAL A 88 8.85 -5.34 -1.79
CA VAL A 88 7.49 -5.53 -2.29
C VAL A 88 6.71 -6.54 -1.47
N VAL A 89 5.47 -6.18 -1.12
CA VAL A 89 4.47 -7.10 -0.60
C VAL A 89 3.30 -7.12 -1.58
N SER A 90 2.84 -8.31 -1.96
CA SER A 90 1.73 -8.48 -2.90
C SER A 90 0.79 -9.61 -2.48
N GLY A 91 -0.47 -9.55 -2.92
CA GLY A 91 -1.49 -10.56 -2.65
C GLY A 91 -2.13 -10.48 -1.27
N GLU A 92 -1.75 -9.46 -0.48
CA GLU A 92 -2.00 -9.41 0.95
C GLU A 92 -2.84 -8.20 1.34
N CYS A 93 -3.68 -8.36 2.37
CA CYS A 93 -4.45 -7.26 2.93
C CYS A 93 -3.64 -6.53 4.00
N ILE A 94 -3.32 -5.25 3.79
CA ILE A 94 -2.54 -4.42 4.73
C ILE A 94 -3.11 -4.42 6.17
N MET A 95 -4.43 -4.57 6.32
CA MET A 95 -5.10 -4.59 7.62
C MET A 95 -4.75 -5.82 8.47
N MET A 96 -4.16 -6.87 7.88
CA MET A 96 -3.67 -8.05 8.61
C MET A 96 -2.27 -7.86 9.22
N PHE A 97 -1.54 -6.82 8.81
CA PHE A 97 -0.12 -6.65 9.18
C PHE A 97 0.14 -5.39 9.98
N THR A 98 -0.82 -4.45 10.00
CA THR A 98 -0.74 -3.22 10.78
C THR A 98 -1.37 -3.42 12.15
N GLU A 99 -0.62 -3.17 13.21
CA GLU A 99 -1.09 -3.37 14.58
C GLU A 99 -1.81 -2.11 15.13
N PRO A 100 -2.83 -2.28 16.00
CA PRO A 100 -3.46 -3.54 16.39
C PRO A 100 -4.26 -4.19 15.25
N VAL A 101 -4.14 -5.52 15.11
CA VAL A 101 -4.97 -6.28 14.17
C VAL A 101 -6.27 -6.64 14.88
N GLU A 102 -7.38 -6.06 14.42
CA GLU A 102 -8.68 -6.15 15.08
C GLU A 102 -9.65 -7.11 14.37
N SER A 103 -10.62 -7.63 15.13
CA SER A 103 -11.78 -8.39 14.63
C SER A 103 -11.41 -9.62 13.77
N PHE A 104 -12.08 -9.83 12.64
CA PHE A 104 -11.91 -10.97 11.73
C PHE A 104 -10.47 -11.11 11.19
N HIS A 105 -9.74 -9.99 11.04
CA HIS A 105 -8.35 -10.01 10.60
C HIS A 105 -7.43 -10.63 11.66
N LYS A 106 -7.77 -10.51 12.96
CA LYS A 106 -7.01 -11.16 14.05
C LYS A 106 -7.15 -12.67 14.00
N PHE A 107 -8.38 -13.15 13.76
CA PHE A 107 -8.69 -14.58 13.61
C PHE A 107 -7.98 -15.18 12.40
N HIS A 108 -8.07 -14.51 11.24
CA HIS A 108 -7.43 -14.97 10.01
C HIS A 108 -5.89 -14.90 10.07
N ARG A 109 -5.31 -13.81 10.59
CA ARG A 109 -3.85 -13.70 10.83
C ARG A 109 -3.36 -14.81 11.75
N TRP A 110 -4.12 -15.17 12.79
CA TRP A 110 -3.77 -16.27 13.68
C TRP A 110 -3.79 -17.63 12.97
N ILE A 111 -4.82 -17.91 12.16
CA ILE A 111 -4.88 -19.11 11.30
C ILE A 111 -3.65 -19.16 10.40
N TRP A 112 -3.32 -18.08 9.70
CA TRP A 112 -2.18 -18.05 8.77
C TRP A 112 -0.83 -18.15 9.48
N LYS A 113 -0.72 -17.63 10.71
CA LYS A 113 0.45 -17.83 11.57
C LYS A 113 0.63 -19.30 11.94
N LEU A 114 -0.45 -20.02 12.26
CA LEU A 114 -0.40 -21.46 12.56
C LEU A 114 -0.02 -22.30 11.34
N PHE A 115 -0.48 -21.92 10.15
CA PHE A 115 -0.18 -22.61 8.90
C PHE A 115 1.12 -22.14 8.22
N GLY A 116 1.87 -21.22 8.83
CA GLY A 116 3.15 -20.73 8.29
C GLY A 116 3.03 -19.92 6.98
N LYS A 117 1.86 -19.33 6.70
CA LYS A 117 1.55 -18.64 5.44
C LYS A 117 1.69 -17.11 5.51
N LEU A 118 2.36 -16.57 6.53
CA LEU A 118 2.60 -15.12 6.58
C LEU A 118 3.72 -14.74 5.60
N PRO A 119 3.54 -13.68 4.78
CA PRO A 119 4.61 -13.12 3.95
C PRO A 119 5.82 -12.75 4.82
N LYS A 120 7.02 -13.02 4.30
CA LYS A 120 8.30 -12.72 4.95
C LYS A 120 8.74 -11.30 4.67
#